data_AF-A0A533VRU6-F1
#
_entry.id   AF-A0A533VRU6-F1
#
_cell.length_a   1.000
_cell.length_b   1.000
_cell.length_c   1.000
_cell.angle_alpha   90.00
_cell.angle_beta   90.00
_cell.angle_gamma   90.00
#
_symmetry.space_group_name_H-M   'P 1'
#
loop_
_entity.id
_entity.type
_entity.pdbx_description
1 polymer ?
#
loop_
_entity_poly.entity_id
_entity_poly.type
_entity_poly.pdbx_seq_one_letter_code
_entity_poly.pdbx_strand_id
1 'polypeptide(L)'
;MDISAHDKTALELFKIIITKGPLTLYSANARSNIPIGTIHRHFKEMIETEKIMVYEMSQAGRRKISYGPTLYGFIYFYRLDDEIKKNLDSYFDTWIKKEKFLDDLKKAGFDEKKIIADGKTSKKIFSKFVYFYAGVEDQLEYLVKNLKDVSRDIRWFIGGFLLVRKREYMKTYDELVTTMPGLRKDISNFLESMIESYGRLKKMNK
;
A
#
# COMPACT_ATOMS: atom_id res chain seq x y z
N MET A 1 -19.54 5.51 0.46
CA MET A 1 -18.72 5.47 -0.76
C MET A 1 -19.29 4.36 -1.63
N ASP A 2 -19.69 4.66 -2.87
CA ASP A 2 -20.26 3.65 -3.76
C ASP A 2 -19.12 2.88 -4.42
N ILE A 3 -18.95 1.61 -4.01
CA ILE A 3 -17.85 0.75 -4.47
C ILE A 3 -18.27 0.16 -5.82
N SER A 4 -17.38 0.22 -6.82
CA SER A 4 -17.68 -0.32 -8.15
C SER A 4 -17.97 -1.83 -8.06
N ALA A 5 -18.77 -2.38 -8.98
CA ALA A 5 -19.04 -3.82 -9.00
C ALA A 5 -17.73 -4.64 -9.11
N HIS A 6 -16.75 -4.09 -9.84
CA HIS A 6 -15.42 -4.66 -9.97
C HIS A 6 -14.66 -4.71 -8.63
N ASP A 7 -14.65 -3.61 -7.89
CA ASP A 7 -13.99 -3.53 -6.58
C ASP A 7 -14.70 -4.38 -5.52
N LYS A 8 -16.03 -4.55 -5.63
CA LYS A 8 -16.79 -5.47 -4.77
C LYS A 8 -16.33 -6.92 -4.98
N THR A 9 -16.18 -7.35 -6.22
CA THR A 9 -15.67 -8.70 -6.54
C THR A 9 -14.23 -8.87 -6.08
N ALA A 10 -13.36 -7.86 -6.31
CA ALA A 10 -11.98 -7.90 -5.84
C ALA A 10 -11.89 -7.98 -4.30
N LEU A 11 -12.73 -7.22 -3.59
CA LEU A 11 -12.83 -7.24 -2.13
C LEU A 11 -13.29 -8.60 -1.61
N GLU A 12 -14.33 -9.19 -2.20
CA GLU A 12 -14.81 -10.53 -1.82
C GLU A 12 -13.71 -11.57 -1.97
N LEU A 13 -13.01 -11.55 -3.10
CA LEU A 13 -11.89 -12.46 -3.35
C LEU A 13 -10.72 -12.23 -2.38
N PHE A 14 -10.40 -10.97 -2.07
CA PHE A 14 -9.37 -10.64 -1.09
C PHE A 14 -9.75 -11.11 0.31
N LYS A 15 -11.00 -10.93 0.73
CA LYS A 15 -11.53 -11.45 2.00
C LYS A 15 -11.38 -12.96 2.11
N ILE A 16 -11.69 -13.70 1.04
CA ILE A 16 -11.55 -15.15 1.00
C ILE A 16 -10.06 -15.54 1.18
N ILE A 17 -9.14 -14.84 0.52
CA ILE A 17 -7.69 -15.03 0.69
C ILE A 17 -7.30 -14.77 2.14
N ILE A 18 -7.52 -13.57 2.67
CA ILE A 18 -6.98 -13.18 3.99
C ILE A 18 -7.52 -14.04 5.14
N THR A 19 -8.72 -14.60 4.98
CA THR A 19 -9.38 -15.43 6.00
C THR A 19 -8.92 -16.88 5.97
N LYS A 20 -8.59 -17.44 4.79
CA LYS A 20 -8.36 -18.88 4.62
C LYS A 20 -6.90 -19.26 4.29
N GLY A 21 -6.01 -18.28 4.19
CA GLY A 21 -4.59 -18.48 3.89
C GLY A 21 -4.31 -18.45 2.38
N PRO A 22 -3.12 -18.88 1.92
CA PRO A 22 -2.80 -18.88 0.50
C PRO A 22 -3.76 -19.77 -0.28
N LEU A 23 -4.42 -19.21 -1.29
CA LEU A 23 -5.42 -19.94 -2.08
C LEU A 23 -4.95 -20.17 -3.49
N THR A 24 -5.26 -21.33 -4.03
CA THR A 24 -5.27 -21.54 -5.48
C THR A 24 -6.52 -20.94 -6.11
N LEU A 25 -6.46 -20.71 -7.42
CA LEU A 25 -7.61 -20.28 -8.21
C LEU A 25 -8.82 -21.23 -8.07
N TYR A 26 -8.60 -22.54 -8.04
CA TYR A 26 -9.65 -23.54 -7.85
C TYR A 26 -10.25 -23.49 -6.44
N SER A 27 -9.41 -23.31 -5.41
CA SER A 27 -9.91 -23.17 -4.03
C SER A 27 -10.66 -21.86 -3.81
N ALA A 28 -10.35 -20.80 -4.56
CA ALA A 28 -11.11 -19.57 -4.54
C ALA A 28 -12.48 -19.75 -5.22
N ASN A 29 -12.53 -20.45 -6.36
CA ASN A 29 -13.79 -20.77 -7.05
C ASN A 29 -14.69 -21.68 -6.22
N ALA A 30 -14.17 -22.71 -5.55
CA ALA A 30 -14.96 -23.57 -4.66
C ALA A 30 -15.54 -22.84 -3.44
N ARG A 31 -15.04 -21.63 -3.13
CA ARG A 31 -15.39 -20.84 -1.94
C ARG A 31 -16.14 -19.54 -2.29
N SER A 32 -16.38 -19.29 -3.56
CA SER A 32 -17.11 -18.12 -4.04
C SER A 32 -18.13 -18.55 -5.10
N ASN A 33 -19.19 -17.78 -5.27
CA ASN A 33 -20.12 -17.98 -6.37
C ASN A 33 -19.62 -17.30 -7.66
N ILE A 34 -18.33 -16.98 -7.74
CA ILE A 34 -17.72 -16.22 -8.84
C ILE A 34 -17.16 -17.20 -9.88
N PRO A 35 -17.48 -17.02 -11.18
CA PRO A 35 -16.94 -17.86 -12.25
C PRO A 35 -15.41 -17.88 -12.28
N ILE A 36 -14.83 -19.06 -12.52
CA ILE A 36 -13.38 -19.26 -12.52
C ILE A 36 -12.60 -18.31 -13.45
N GLY A 37 -13.16 -18.00 -14.62
CA GLY A 37 -12.57 -17.04 -15.57
C GLY A 37 -12.56 -15.61 -15.03
N THR A 38 -13.60 -15.22 -14.29
CA THR A 38 -13.68 -13.93 -13.61
C THR A 38 -12.63 -13.85 -12.50
N ILE A 39 -12.49 -14.90 -11.68
CA ILE A 39 -11.47 -14.99 -10.64
C ILE A 39 -10.07 -14.85 -11.23
N HIS A 40 -9.79 -15.54 -12.34
CA HIS A 40 -8.50 -15.45 -13.03
C HIS A 40 -8.17 -14.01 -13.44
N ARG A 41 -9.14 -13.30 -14.03
CA ARG A 41 -8.97 -11.90 -14.45
C ARG A 41 -8.70 -10.98 -13.25
N HIS A 42 -9.49 -11.09 -12.18
CA HIS A 42 -9.28 -10.29 -10.98
C HIS A 42 -7.95 -10.61 -10.30
N PHE A 43 -7.55 -11.89 -10.21
CA PHE A 43 -6.26 -12.26 -9.63
C PHE A 43 -5.10 -11.68 -10.42
N LYS A 44 -5.16 -11.74 -11.76
CA LYS A 44 -4.15 -11.14 -12.63
C LYS A 44 -4.00 -9.64 -12.35
N GLU A 45 -5.11 -8.91 -12.33
CA GLU A 45 -5.11 -7.47 -12.07
C GLU A 45 -4.67 -7.13 -10.64
N MET A 46 -5.13 -7.87 -9.65
CA MET A 46 -4.72 -7.66 -8.26
C MET A 46 -3.23 -7.98 -8.04
N ILE A 47 -2.59 -8.80 -8.88
CA ILE A 47 -1.13 -8.96 -8.89
C ILE A 47 -0.47 -7.75 -9.56
N GLU A 48 -0.95 -7.34 -10.74
CA GLU A 48 -0.40 -6.19 -11.48
C GLU A 48 -0.48 -4.90 -10.66
N THR A 49 -1.50 -4.78 -9.82
CA THR A 49 -1.70 -3.65 -8.91
C THR A 49 -1.26 -3.95 -7.47
N GLU A 50 -0.46 -4.99 -7.28
CA GLU A 50 0.22 -5.34 -6.04
C GLU A 50 -0.69 -5.53 -4.83
N LYS A 51 -1.98 -5.82 -5.01
CA LYS A 51 -2.94 -6.12 -3.92
C LYS A 51 -2.80 -7.55 -3.40
N ILE A 52 -2.40 -8.48 -4.27
CA ILE A 52 -2.04 -9.86 -3.90
C ILE A 52 -0.71 -10.23 -4.56
N MET A 53 -0.09 -11.31 -4.10
CA MET A 53 1.13 -11.85 -4.69
C MET A 53 1.08 -13.39 -4.74
N VAL A 54 1.96 -13.98 -5.55
CA VAL A 54 2.12 -15.43 -5.65
C VAL A 54 2.96 -15.95 -4.50
N TYR A 55 2.49 -16.96 -3.77
CA TYR A 55 3.18 -17.58 -2.62
C TYR A 55 3.95 -18.83 -3.02
N GLU A 56 3.31 -19.82 -3.61
CA GLU A 56 3.96 -21.08 -3.99
C GLU A 56 3.63 -21.45 -5.43
N MET A 57 4.58 -22.14 -6.07
CA MET A 57 4.40 -22.85 -7.33
C MET A 57 4.87 -24.29 -7.11
N SER A 58 3.96 -25.26 -7.01
CA SER A 58 4.37 -26.66 -6.83
C SER A 58 5.14 -27.18 -8.06
N GLN A 59 6.30 -27.80 -7.83
CA GLN A 59 7.16 -28.34 -8.89
C GLN A 59 6.77 -29.76 -9.35
N ALA A 60 5.94 -30.50 -8.60
CA ALA A 60 5.54 -31.86 -8.97
C ALA A 60 4.22 -31.88 -9.79
N GLY A 61 4.34 -32.20 -11.09
CA GLY A 61 3.23 -32.59 -11.99
C GLY A 61 2.33 -31.44 -12.48
N ARG A 62 1.46 -30.90 -11.61
CA ARG A 62 0.60 -29.75 -11.94
C ARG A 62 1.04 -28.55 -11.11
N ARG A 63 1.44 -27.46 -11.78
CA ARG A 63 1.75 -26.18 -11.13
C ARG A 63 0.52 -25.67 -10.38
N LYS A 64 0.47 -25.85 -9.07
CA LYS A 64 -0.51 -25.16 -8.21
C LYS A 64 0.10 -23.83 -7.82
N ILE A 65 -0.47 -22.76 -8.34
CA ILE A 65 -0.14 -21.39 -7.95
C ILE A 65 -1.04 -21.05 -6.76
N SER A 66 -0.43 -20.68 -5.64
CA SER A 66 -1.16 -20.12 -4.49
C SER A 66 -0.94 -18.61 -4.40
N TYR A 67 -1.98 -17.89 -3.99
CA TYR A 67 -2.03 -16.44 -3.90
C TYR A 67 -2.28 -16.02 -2.46
N GLY A 68 -1.59 -14.99 -2.00
CA GLY A 68 -1.78 -14.38 -0.69
C GLY A 68 -1.76 -12.86 -0.74
N PRO A 69 -2.09 -12.16 0.35
CA PRO A 69 -2.13 -10.72 0.38
C PRO A 69 -0.73 -10.14 0.35
N THR A 70 -0.67 -8.89 -0.08
CA THR A 70 0.43 -7.97 0.21
C THR A 70 0.00 -6.99 1.30
N LEU A 71 0.95 -6.24 1.84
CA LEU A 71 0.70 -5.10 2.72
C LEU A 71 -0.13 -4.03 2.01
N TYR A 72 0.15 -3.76 0.73
CA TYR A 72 -0.64 -2.83 -0.07
C TYR A 72 -2.10 -3.29 -0.24
N GLY A 73 -2.33 -4.60 -0.41
CA GLY A 73 -3.68 -5.16 -0.43
C GLY A 73 -4.47 -4.86 0.84
N PHE A 74 -3.82 -5.03 2.01
CA PHE A 74 -4.45 -4.63 3.28
C PHE A 74 -4.77 -3.14 3.31
N ILE A 75 -3.85 -2.27 2.90
CA ILE A 75 -4.07 -0.81 2.83
C ILE A 75 -5.26 -0.47 1.93
N TYR A 76 -5.27 -1.01 0.72
CA TYR A 76 -6.28 -0.71 -0.29
C TYR A 76 -7.68 -1.15 0.17
N PHE A 77 -7.84 -2.41 0.59
CA PHE A 77 -9.14 -2.96 0.97
C PHE A 77 -9.60 -2.50 2.36
N TYR A 78 -8.70 -2.08 3.24
CA TYR A 78 -9.05 -1.45 4.51
C TYR A 78 -9.91 -0.19 4.31
N ARG A 79 -9.68 0.57 3.23
CA ARG A 79 -10.50 1.76 2.88
C ARG A 79 -11.93 1.39 2.49
N LEU A 80 -12.10 0.20 1.92
CA LEU A 80 -13.34 -0.23 1.28
C LEU A 80 -14.28 -1.00 2.21
N ASP A 81 -13.78 -1.56 3.32
CA ASP A 81 -14.56 -2.50 4.12
C ASP A 81 -14.27 -2.44 5.62
N ASP A 82 -15.30 -2.18 6.43
CA ASP A 82 -15.19 -2.07 7.88
C ASP A 82 -14.95 -3.42 8.59
N GLU A 83 -15.29 -4.54 7.97
CA GLU A 83 -15.01 -5.86 8.55
C GLU A 83 -13.50 -6.13 8.52
N ILE A 84 -12.81 -5.70 7.46
CA ILE A 84 -11.34 -5.75 7.41
C ILE A 84 -10.73 -4.93 8.54
N LYS A 85 -11.27 -3.74 8.82
CA LYS A 85 -10.80 -2.89 9.92
C LYS A 85 -10.93 -3.58 11.28
N LYS A 86 -12.07 -4.22 11.52
CA LYS A 86 -12.39 -4.90 12.80
C LYS A 86 -11.54 -6.14 13.05
N ASN A 87 -11.16 -6.86 11.98
CA ASN A 87 -10.48 -8.15 12.09
C ASN A 87 -8.99 -8.09 11.74
N LEU A 88 -8.42 -6.89 11.59
CA LEU A 88 -7.05 -6.68 11.10
C LEU A 88 -5.99 -7.43 11.92
N ASP A 89 -6.14 -7.45 13.25
CA ASP A 89 -5.25 -8.18 14.16
C ASP A 89 -5.28 -9.70 13.91
N SER A 90 -6.46 -10.26 13.64
CA SER A 90 -6.61 -11.70 13.33
C SER A 90 -6.01 -12.04 11.98
N TYR A 91 -6.13 -11.14 10.99
CA TYR A 91 -5.48 -11.34 9.70
C TYR A 91 -3.97 -11.24 9.81
N PHE A 92 -3.45 -10.29 10.60
CA PHE A 92 -2.03 -10.20 10.89
C PHE A 92 -1.48 -11.51 11.46
N ASP A 93 -2.12 -12.07 12.49
CA ASP A 93 -1.70 -13.36 13.09
C ASP A 93 -1.66 -14.52 12.09
N THR A 94 -2.57 -14.49 11.11
CA THR A 94 -2.67 -15.51 10.07
C THR A 94 -1.49 -15.42 9.11
N TRP A 95 -1.12 -14.21 8.70
CA TRP A 95 -0.18 -13.97 7.60
C TRP A 95 1.25 -13.75 8.04
N ILE A 96 1.48 -13.30 9.27
CA ILE A 96 2.83 -13.03 9.78
C ILE A 96 3.74 -14.27 9.79
N LYS A 97 3.13 -15.46 9.81
CA LYS A 97 3.83 -16.76 9.76
C LYS A 97 4.27 -17.16 8.35
N LYS A 98 3.90 -16.38 7.33
CA LYS A 98 4.25 -16.67 5.93
C LYS A 98 5.41 -15.79 5.50
N GLU A 99 6.49 -16.43 5.08
CA GLU A 99 7.76 -15.76 4.72
C GLU A 99 7.57 -14.60 3.73
N LYS A 100 6.77 -14.80 2.66
CA LYS A 100 6.53 -13.73 1.68
C LYS A 100 5.82 -12.50 2.25
N PHE A 101 4.90 -12.68 3.18
CA PHE A 101 4.25 -11.56 3.84
C PHE A 101 5.21 -10.83 4.79
N LEU A 102 6.03 -11.60 5.51
CA LEU A 102 7.07 -11.07 6.37
C LEU A 102 8.09 -10.25 5.58
N ASP A 103 8.50 -10.72 4.40
CA ASP A 103 9.41 -10.00 3.50
C ASP A 103 8.81 -8.70 2.97
N ASP A 104 7.51 -8.68 2.70
CA ASP A 104 6.79 -7.48 2.30
C ASP A 104 6.75 -6.43 3.43
N LEU A 105 6.52 -6.87 4.67
CA LEU A 105 6.61 -6.01 5.86
C LEU A 105 8.04 -5.46 6.05
N LYS A 106 9.08 -6.26 5.81
CA LYS A 106 10.48 -5.79 5.88
C LYS A 106 10.76 -4.69 4.87
N LYS A 107 10.31 -4.85 3.62
CA LYS A 107 10.46 -3.82 2.57
C LYS A 107 9.76 -2.52 2.94
N ALA A 108 8.65 -2.60 3.67
CA ALA A 108 7.94 -1.45 4.22
C ALA A 108 8.60 -0.84 5.47
N GLY A 109 9.72 -1.39 5.94
CA GLY A 109 10.50 -0.85 7.05
C GLY A 109 10.16 -1.45 8.43
N PHE A 110 9.40 -2.55 8.50
CA PHE A 110 9.19 -3.23 9.77
C PHE A 110 10.42 -4.04 10.18
N ASP A 111 10.74 -4.02 11.48
CA ASP A 111 11.84 -4.80 12.07
C ASP A 111 11.38 -6.23 12.38
N GLU A 112 11.90 -7.21 11.64
CA GLU A 112 11.59 -8.64 11.78
C GLU A 112 11.73 -9.16 13.21
N LYS A 113 12.80 -8.75 13.92
CA LYS A 113 13.05 -9.25 15.28
C LYS A 113 11.98 -8.75 16.24
N LYS A 114 11.53 -7.51 16.07
CA LYS A 114 10.45 -6.91 16.88
C LYS A 114 9.08 -7.45 16.50
N ILE A 115 8.85 -7.67 15.20
CA ILE A 115 7.63 -8.28 14.67
C ILE A 115 7.34 -9.62 15.35
N ILE A 116 8.37 -10.47 15.44
CA ILE A 116 8.24 -11.85 15.94
C ILE A 116 8.29 -11.90 17.47
N ALA A 117 9.07 -11.04 18.13
CA ALA A 117 9.26 -11.07 19.58
C ALA A 117 8.09 -10.47 20.38
N ASP A 118 7.38 -9.47 19.85
CA ASP A 118 6.25 -8.83 20.54
C ASP A 118 5.02 -8.75 19.64
N GLY A 119 4.17 -9.79 19.71
CA GLY A 119 2.97 -9.87 18.88
C GLY A 119 1.95 -8.76 19.15
N LYS A 120 1.87 -8.21 20.38
CA LYS A 120 0.91 -7.15 20.72
C LYS A 120 1.34 -5.81 20.15
N THR A 121 2.60 -5.45 20.33
CA THR A 121 3.16 -4.21 19.77
C THR A 121 3.17 -4.25 18.24
N SER A 122 3.49 -5.41 17.66
CA SER A 122 3.55 -5.57 16.21
C SER A 122 2.19 -5.42 15.53
N LYS A 123 1.13 -6.01 16.10
CA LYS A 123 -0.25 -5.77 15.63
C LYS A 123 -0.63 -4.30 15.72
N LYS A 124 -0.32 -3.65 16.85
CA LYS A 124 -0.61 -2.22 17.03
C LYS A 124 0.10 -1.35 15.98
N ILE A 125 1.36 -1.65 15.67
CA ILE A 125 2.12 -0.92 14.64
C ILE A 125 1.54 -1.21 13.26
N PHE A 126 1.28 -2.48 12.93
CA PHE A 126 0.66 -2.87 11.67
C PHE A 126 -0.68 -2.16 11.45
N SER A 127 -1.57 -2.17 12.44
CA SER A 127 -2.87 -1.51 12.36
C SER A 127 -2.75 0.00 12.17
N LYS A 128 -1.79 0.66 12.85
CA LYS A 128 -1.48 2.08 12.62
C LYS A 128 -0.93 2.37 11.23
N PHE A 129 -0.05 1.49 10.74
CA PHE A 129 0.54 1.60 9.40
C PHE A 129 -0.55 1.51 8.33
N VAL A 130 -1.37 0.46 8.39
CA VAL A 130 -2.48 0.25 7.45
C VAL A 130 -3.46 1.43 7.50
N TYR A 131 -3.85 1.89 8.70
CA TYR A 131 -4.73 3.05 8.85
C TYR A 131 -4.15 4.32 8.22
N PHE A 132 -2.89 4.63 8.51
CA PHE A 132 -2.25 5.85 8.01
C PHE A 132 -2.13 5.84 6.48
N TYR A 133 -1.62 4.75 5.91
CA TYR A 133 -1.45 4.64 4.46
C TYR A 133 -2.78 4.47 3.72
N ALA A 134 -3.81 3.91 4.35
CA ALA A 134 -5.17 3.93 3.81
C ALA A 134 -5.67 5.38 3.65
N GLY A 135 -5.42 6.24 4.64
CA GLY A 135 -5.72 7.66 4.54
C GLY A 135 -4.91 8.38 3.44
N VAL A 136 -3.66 7.99 3.23
CA VAL A 136 -2.84 8.51 2.11
C VAL A 136 -3.48 8.16 0.77
N GLU A 137 -3.88 6.91 0.56
CA GLU A 137 -4.54 6.47 -0.66
C GLU A 137 -5.88 7.19 -0.90
N ASP A 138 -6.67 7.45 0.16
CA ASP A 138 -7.90 8.26 0.06
C ASP A 138 -7.61 9.68 -0.44
N GLN A 139 -6.52 10.30 0.02
CA GLN A 139 -6.10 11.63 -0.46
C GLN A 139 -5.59 11.59 -1.90
N LEU A 140 -4.88 10.54 -2.31
CA LEU A 140 -4.44 10.37 -3.70
C LEU A 140 -5.63 10.20 -4.63
N GLU A 141 -6.62 9.38 -4.23
CA GLU A 141 -7.84 9.19 -5.01
C GLU A 141 -8.66 10.49 -5.11
N TYR A 142 -8.75 11.24 -4.01
CA TYR A 142 -9.35 12.58 -4.01
C TYR A 142 -8.62 13.52 -4.97
N LEU A 143 -7.29 13.55 -4.95
CA LEU A 143 -6.47 14.40 -5.83
C LEU A 143 -6.70 14.07 -7.31
N VAL A 144 -6.78 12.79 -7.67
CA VAL A 144 -7.03 12.35 -9.05
C VAL A 144 -8.41 12.80 -9.53
N LYS A 145 -9.44 12.68 -8.69
CA LYS A 145 -10.83 13.01 -9.05
C LYS A 145 -11.12 14.52 -9.01
N ASN A 146 -10.52 15.23 -8.06
CA ASN A 146 -10.83 16.61 -7.72
C ASN A 146 -9.64 17.55 -7.93
N LEU A 147 -8.79 17.27 -8.93
CA LEU A 147 -7.57 18.03 -9.19
C LEU A 147 -7.84 19.54 -9.33
N LYS A 148 -9.01 19.93 -9.84
CA LYS A 148 -9.38 21.34 -9.99
C LYS A 148 -9.59 22.06 -8.65
N ASP A 149 -9.99 21.33 -7.62
CA ASP A 149 -10.28 21.84 -6.29
C ASP A 149 -9.03 21.93 -5.41
N VAL A 150 -7.93 21.29 -5.85
CA VAL A 150 -6.64 21.37 -5.18
C VAL A 150 -5.93 22.65 -5.57
N SER A 151 -5.46 23.40 -4.56
CA SER A 151 -4.75 24.66 -4.76
C SER A 151 -3.56 24.47 -5.71
N ARG A 152 -3.29 25.49 -6.53
CA ARG A 152 -2.21 25.45 -7.53
C ARG A 152 -0.88 25.05 -6.88
N ASP A 153 -0.57 25.61 -5.71
CA ASP A 153 0.72 25.44 -5.07
C ASP A 153 0.92 23.99 -4.57
N ILE A 154 -0.14 23.33 -4.07
CA ILE A 154 -0.11 21.90 -3.73
C ILE A 154 0.07 21.04 -4.99
N ARG A 155 -0.63 21.38 -6.08
CA ARG A 155 -0.48 20.66 -7.36
C ARG A 155 0.92 20.78 -7.93
N TRP A 156 1.48 21.98 -7.93
CA TRP A 156 2.85 22.24 -8.39
C TRP A 156 3.88 21.57 -7.51
N PHE A 157 3.66 21.53 -6.20
CA PHE A 157 4.53 20.81 -5.27
C PHE A 157 4.55 19.30 -5.57
N ILE A 158 3.38 18.66 -5.65
CA ILE A 158 3.27 17.21 -5.93
C ILE A 158 3.83 16.89 -7.32
N GLY A 159 3.44 17.66 -8.34
CA GLY A 159 3.94 17.48 -9.71
C GLY A 159 5.45 17.70 -9.82
N GLY A 160 5.97 18.72 -9.13
CA GLY A 160 7.40 18.99 -9.03
C GLY A 160 8.17 17.83 -8.39
N PHE A 161 7.67 17.30 -7.27
CA PHE A 161 8.27 16.13 -6.60
C PHE A 161 8.33 14.89 -7.51
N LEU A 162 7.33 14.68 -8.36
CA LEU A 162 7.32 13.59 -9.34
C LEU A 162 8.32 13.83 -10.49
N LEU A 163 8.47 15.08 -10.94
CA LEU A 163 9.36 15.46 -12.05
C LEU A 163 10.85 15.47 -11.66
N VAL A 164 11.21 15.88 -10.45
CA VAL A 164 12.63 15.95 -10.03
C VAL A 164 13.32 14.58 -9.97
N ARG A 165 12.55 13.47 -10.00
CA ARG A 165 13.09 12.12 -10.15
C ARG A 165 13.55 11.80 -11.58
N LYS A 166 13.19 12.64 -12.57
CA LYS A 166 13.58 12.51 -13.97
C LYS A 166 14.75 13.45 -14.26
N ARG A 167 15.86 12.89 -14.75
CA ARG A 167 17.11 13.63 -15.01
C ARG A 167 16.91 14.85 -15.92
N GLU A 168 16.03 14.75 -16.91
CA GLU A 168 15.75 15.81 -17.88
C GLU A 168 15.16 17.08 -17.26
N TYR A 169 14.37 16.95 -16.17
CA TYR A 169 13.76 18.09 -15.48
C TYR A 169 14.62 18.60 -14.31
N MET A 170 15.55 17.79 -13.80
CA MET A 170 16.39 18.14 -12.67
C MET A 170 17.26 19.35 -12.96
N LYS A 171 17.91 19.40 -14.13
CA LYS A 171 18.75 20.53 -14.53
C LYS A 171 17.94 21.84 -14.62
N THR A 172 16.76 21.79 -15.25
CA THR A 172 15.87 22.94 -15.34
C THR A 172 15.37 23.39 -13.98
N TYR A 173 15.07 22.45 -13.08
CA TYR A 173 14.67 22.77 -11.72
C TYR A 173 15.78 23.47 -10.95
N ASP A 174 17.02 22.98 -11.03
CA ASP A 174 18.19 23.61 -10.38
C ASP A 174 18.42 25.04 -10.89
N GLU A 175 18.29 25.27 -12.20
CA GLU A 175 18.39 26.60 -12.82
C GLU A 175 17.29 27.54 -12.29
N LEU A 176 16.04 27.08 -12.20
CA LEU A 176 14.92 27.86 -11.67
C LEU A 176 15.12 28.22 -10.19
N VAL A 177 15.54 27.26 -9.36
CA VAL A 177 15.83 27.50 -7.92
C VAL A 177 16.98 28.48 -7.74
N THR A 178 17.99 28.42 -8.60
CA THR A 178 19.14 29.34 -8.55
C THR A 178 18.74 30.75 -8.96
N THR A 179 17.89 30.87 -9.99
CA THR A 179 17.55 32.16 -10.62
C THR A 179 16.37 32.87 -9.95
N MET A 180 15.50 32.14 -9.24
CA MET A 180 14.27 32.68 -8.62
C MET A 180 14.35 32.64 -7.09
N PRO A 181 14.72 33.75 -6.41
CA PRO A 181 14.88 33.79 -4.95
C PRO A 181 13.60 33.44 -4.17
N GLY A 182 12.43 33.82 -4.70
CA GLY A 182 11.14 33.48 -4.09
C GLY A 182 10.87 31.98 -4.09
N LEU A 183 11.08 31.32 -5.25
CA LEU A 183 10.96 29.87 -5.38
C LEU A 183 11.94 29.14 -4.45
N ARG A 184 13.20 29.62 -4.40
CA ARG A 184 14.21 29.08 -3.48
C ARG A 184 13.75 29.18 -2.03
N LYS A 185 13.21 30.32 -1.62
CA LYS A 185 12.71 30.53 -0.26
C LYS A 185 11.55 29.59 0.07
N ASP A 186 10.59 29.42 -0.83
CA ASP A 186 9.44 28.54 -0.61
C ASP A 186 9.87 27.07 -0.47
N ILE A 187 10.80 26.62 -1.32
CA ILE A 187 11.39 25.27 -1.23
C ILE A 187 12.18 25.12 0.07
N SER A 188 13.02 26.11 0.43
CA SER A 188 13.80 26.09 1.67
C SER A 188 12.88 26.02 2.90
N ASN A 189 11.84 26.85 2.98
CA ASN A 189 10.88 26.81 4.09
C ASN A 189 10.18 25.45 4.22
N PHE A 190 9.82 24.85 3.08
CA PHE A 190 9.23 23.51 3.06
C PHE A 190 10.23 22.46 3.54
N LEU A 191 11.46 22.46 3.02
CA LEU A 191 12.52 21.53 3.42
C LEU A 191 12.89 21.72 4.89
N GLU A 192 12.92 22.95 5.40
CA GLU A 192 13.15 23.27 6.81
C GLU A 192 12.03 22.73 7.69
N SER A 193 10.76 22.90 7.29
CA SER A 193 9.61 22.33 8.00
C SER A 193 9.68 20.79 8.06
N MET A 194 10.12 20.17 6.96
CA MET A 194 10.39 18.74 6.91
C MET A 194 11.58 18.37 7.81
N ILE A 195 12.68 19.12 7.77
CA ILE A 195 13.89 18.91 8.59
C ILE A 195 13.58 19.08 10.07
N GLU A 196 12.75 20.04 10.47
CA GLU A 196 12.29 20.19 11.86
C GLU A 196 11.46 18.99 12.30
N SER A 197 10.57 18.52 11.43
CA SER A 197 9.79 17.29 11.66
C SER A 197 10.72 16.08 11.82
N TYR A 198 11.73 15.94 10.95
CA TYR A 198 12.77 14.92 11.06
C TYR A 198 13.68 15.11 12.29
N GLY A 199 13.96 16.35 12.70
CA GLY A 199 14.76 16.68 13.87
C GLY A 199 14.07 16.27 15.17
N ARG A 200 12.74 16.41 15.23
CA ARG A 200 11.91 15.86 16.30
C ARG A 200 12.00 14.33 16.33
N LEU A 201 11.92 13.66 15.17
CA LEU A 201 12.11 12.20 15.08
C LEU A 201 13.50 11.75 15.54
N LYS A 202 14.56 12.49 15.19
CA LYS A 202 15.94 12.18 15.60
C LYS A 202 16.14 12.30 17.12
N LYS A 203 15.43 13.23 17.77
CA LYS A 203 15.43 13.38 19.24
C LYS A 203 14.65 12.27 19.96
N MET A 204 13.73 11.56 19.28
CA MET A 204 13.02 10.40 19.84
C MET A 204 13.86 9.11 19.82
N ASN A 205 14.96 9.09 19.06
CA ASN A 205 15.89 7.96 18.93
C ASN A 205 17.18 8.12 19.75
N LYS A 206 17.20 9.06 20.71
CA LYS A 206 18.19 9.16 21.80
C LYS A 206 17.51 8.82 23.11
#